data_AF-Q8R092-F1
#
_entry.id   AF-Q8R092-F1
#
_cell.length_a   1.000
_cell.length_b   1.000
_cell.length_c   1.000
_cell.angle_alpha   90.00
_cell.angle_beta   90.00
_cell.angle_gamma   90.00
#
_symmetry.space_group_name_H-M   'P 1'
#
loop_
_entity.id
_entity.type
_entity.pdbx_description
1 polymer ?
#
loop_
_entity_poly.entity_id
_entity_poly.type
_entity_poly.pdbx_seq_one_letter_code
_entity_poly.pdbx_strand_id
1 'polypeptide(L)'
;MASSSNWLSGVNVVLVMAYGSLVFVLLFIFVKRQIMRFAMKSRRGPHVPVGHNAPKDLKEEIDIRLSRVQDIKYEPQLLADDDTRLLQLETQGNQSCYNYLYRMKALDAIRASEIPFHAEGRHPCSLMGKNFRSYLLDLRNTSTPFKGVGKALIDTLLDGYETARYGTGVFGQSEYLRYQEALSELATVVKARIGSSQRQHQSAAKDLTQSPEMSPTTIQVTYLPSSQKSKRPKHFLELKSFKDNYNTLESTL
;
A
#
# COMPACT_ATOMS: atom_id res chain seq x y z
N MET A 1 -37.04 59.28 -37.48
CA MET A 1 -36.89 57.84 -37.75
C MET A 1 -35.84 57.13 -36.86
N ALA A 2 -35.03 57.83 -36.05
CA ALA A 2 -33.95 57.19 -35.26
C ALA A 2 -34.38 56.58 -33.91
N SER A 3 -35.56 56.91 -33.37
CA SER A 3 -36.02 56.40 -32.08
C SER A 3 -36.48 54.94 -32.13
N SER A 4 -37.05 54.50 -33.25
CA SER A 4 -37.53 53.12 -33.43
C SER A 4 -36.40 52.09 -33.48
N SER A 5 -35.21 52.44 -34.01
CA SER A 5 -34.07 51.51 -34.07
C SER A 5 -33.46 51.20 -32.70
N ASN A 6 -33.40 52.18 -31.79
CA ASN A 6 -32.86 51.99 -30.44
C ASN A 6 -33.75 51.06 -29.59
N TRP A 7 -35.07 51.19 -29.74
CA TRP A 7 -36.03 50.31 -29.06
C TRP A 7 -35.95 48.87 -29.57
N LEU A 8 -35.86 48.67 -30.89
CA LEU A 8 -35.63 47.35 -31.50
C LEU A 8 -34.31 46.72 -31.01
N SER A 9 -33.26 47.53 -30.83
CA SER A 9 -31.98 47.06 -30.26
C SER A 9 -32.13 46.57 -28.82
N GLY A 10 -32.86 47.31 -27.97
CA GLY A 10 -33.12 46.90 -26.59
C GLY A 10 -33.92 45.59 -26.50
N VAL A 11 -34.99 45.45 -27.30
CA VAL A 11 -35.79 44.23 -27.37
C VAL A 11 -34.96 43.03 -27.85
N ASN A 12 -34.08 43.24 -28.84
CA ASN A 12 -33.16 42.21 -29.31
C ASN A 12 -32.20 41.75 -28.21
N VAL A 13 -31.64 42.65 -27.40
CA VAL A 13 -30.76 42.30 -26.28
C VAL A 13 -31.50 41.44 -25.24
N VAL A 14 -32.74 41.80 -24.90
CA VAL A 14 -33.57 41.03 -23.96
C VAL A 14 -33.89 39.63 -24.51
N LEU A 15 -34.24 39.53 -25.80
CA LEU A 15 -34.49 38.24 -26.45
C LEU A 15 -33.24 37.34 -26.47
N VAL A 16 -32.07 37.90 -26.78
CA VAL A 16 -30.79 37.17 -26.75
C VAL A 16 -30.46 36.68 -25.33
N MET A 17 -30.67 37.53 -24.32
CA MET A 17 -30.46 37.12 -22.91
C MET A 17 -31.44 36.03 -22.47
N ALA A 18 -32.73 36.19 -22.78
CA ALA A 18 -33.75 35.20 -22.44
C ALA A 18 -33.47 33.86 -23.13
N TYR A 19 -33.23 33.86 -24.45
CA TYR A 19 -32.94 32.66 -25.21
C TYR A 19 -31.59 32.03 -24.81
N GLY A 20 -30.57 32.85 -24.58
CA GLY A 20 -29.27 32.40 -24.08
C GLY A 20 -29.38 31.70 -22.72
N SER A 21 -30.14 32.28 -21.78
CA SER A 21 -30.40 31.66 -20.48
C SER A 21 -31.19 30.35 -20.61
N LEU A 22 -32.17 30.30 -21.51
CA LEU A 22 -32.95 29.09 -21.80
C LEU A 22 -32.04 27.98 -22.34
N VAL A 23 -31.19 28.28 -23.33
CA VAL A 23 -30.24 27.31 -23.88
C VAL A 23 -29.25 26.84 -22.82
N PHE A 24 -28.75 27.74 -21.97
CA PHE A 24 -27.84 27.38 -20.88
C PHE A 24 -28.50 26.45 -19.86
N VAL A 25 -29.74 26.74 -19.44
CA VAL A 25 -30.53 25.89 -18.55
C VAL A 25 -30.79 24.52 -19.21
N LEU A 26 -31.15 24.50 -20.49
CA LEU A 26 -31.34 23.27 -21.25
C LEU A 26 -30.05 22.44 -21.32
N LEU A 27 -28.90 23.06 -21.61
CA LEU A 27 -27.61 22.36 -21.60
C LEU A 27 -27.29 21.81 -20.21
N PHE A 28 -27.53 22.57 -19.15
CA PHE A 28 -27.28 22.13 -17.78
C PHE A 28 -28.13 20.91 -17.41
N ILE A 29 -29.42 20.88 -17.74
CA ILE A 29 -30.26 19.70 -17.50
C ILE A 29 -29.82 18.50 -18.34
N PHE A 30 -29.37 18.70 -19.59
CA PHE A 30 -28.88 17.62 -20.43
C PHE A 30 -27.57 17.05 -19.89
N VAL A 31 -26.62 17.90 -19.49
CA VAL A 31 -25.35 17.48 -18.87
C VAL A 31 -25.63 16.72 -17.57
N LYS A 32 -26.44 17.27 -16.67
CA LYS A 32 -26.83 16.60 -15.42
C LYS A 32 -27.49 15.26 -15.68
N ARG A 33 -28.40 15.19 -16.66
CA ARG A 33 -29.08 13.95 -17.06
C ARG A 33 -28.13 12.95 -17.72
N GLN A 34 -27.15 13.40 -18.49
CA GLN A 34 -26.13 12.52 -19.09
C GLN A 34 -25.21 11.93 -18.03
N ILE A 35 -24.74 12.74 -17.07
CA ILE A 35 -23.91 12.26 -15.96
C ILE A 35 -24.68 11.23 -15.14
N MET A 36 -25.94 11.51 -14.80
CA MET A 36 -26.80 10.57 -14.06
C MET A 36 -27.04 9.27 -14.85
N ARG A 37 -27.36 9.36 -16.14
CA ARG A 37 -27.56 8.18 -16.99
C ARG A 37 -26.29 7.35 -17.12
N PHE A 38 -25.14 8.00 -17.28
CA PHE A 38 -23.84 7.34 -17.34
C PHE A 38 -23.50 6.66 -16.02
N ALA A 39 -23.73 7.33 -14.88
CA ALA A 39 -23.56 6.75 -13.56
C ALA A 39 -24.46 5.52 -13.34
N MET A 40 -25.72 5.56 -13.80
CA MET A 40 -26.63 4.43 -13.71
C MET A 40 -26.28 3.27 -14.65
N LYS A 41 -25.88 3.54 -15.89
CA LYS A 41 -25.50 2.51 -16.88
C LYS A 41 -24.16 1.85 -16.53
N SER A 42 -23.22 2.62 -15.97
CA SER A 42 -21.90 2.12 -15.57
C SER A 42 -21.93 1.32 -14.27
N ARG A 43 -22.98 1.48 -13.44
CA ARG A 43 -23.14 0.72 -12.20
C ARG A 43 -23.43 -0.74 -12.51
N ARG A 44 -22.36 -1.54 -12.57
CA ARG A 44 -22.42 -2.99 -12.46
C ARG A 44 -22.50 -3.32 -10.97
N GLY A 45 -23.64 -3.82 -10.53
CA GLY A 45 -23.88 -4.15 -9.14
C GLY A 45 -25.08 -5.07 -9.01
N PRO A 46 -25.33 -5.61 -7.80
CA PRO A 46 -26.52 -6.42 -7.54
C PRO A 46 -27.80 -5.70 -7.95
N HIS A 47 -28.81 -6.44 -8.41
CA HIS A 47 -30.09 -5.91 -8.93
C HIS A 47 -30.78 -4.95 -7.93
N VAL A 48 -30.57 -5.18 -6.64
CA VAL A 48 -30.96 -4.29 -5.55
C VAL A 48 -29.76 -4.01 -4.64
N PRO A 49 -29.57 -2.76 -4.13
CA PRO A 49 -28.56 -2.49 -3.11
C PRO A 49 -28.79 -3.35 -1.87
N VAL A 50 -27.71 -3.77 -1.22
CA VAL A 50 -27.81 -4.35 0.12
C VAL A 50 -28.40 -3.28 1.04
N GLY A 51 -29.48 -3.61 1.76
CA GLY A 51 -30.20 -2.64 2.59
C GLY A 51 -31.12 -1.69 1.82
N HIS A 52 -31.62 -2.03 0.62
CA HIS A 52 -32.51 -1.14 -0.16
C HIS A 52 -33.72 -0.59 0.60
N ASN A 53 -34.33 -1.40 1.48
CA ASN A 53 -35.48 -1.02 2.30
C ASN A 53 -35.10 -0.49 3.69
N ALA A 54 -33.80 -0.31 3.97
CA ALA A 54 -33.33 0.19 5.25
C ALA A 54 -33.37 1.73 5.29
N PRO A 55 -33.55 2.35 6.46
CA PRO A 55 -33.36 3.79 6.62
C PRO A 55 -31.96 4.21 6.20
N LYS A 56 -31.81 5.46 5.73
CA LYS A 56 -30.57 5.99 5.13
C LYS A 56 -29.35 5.72 6.02
N ASP A 57 -29.44 6.00 7.31
CA ASP A 57 -28.34 5.81 8.27
C ASP A 57 -27.92 4.34 8.39
N LEU A 58 -28.89 3.41 8.42
CA LEU A 58 -28.61 1.99 8.49
C LEU A 58 -28.00 1.48 7.18
N LYS A 59 -28.46 1.99 6.03
CA LYS A 59 -27.86 1.68 4.74
C LYS A 59 -26.41 2.17 4.65
N GLU A 60 -26.12 3.38 5.12
CA GLU A 60 -24.75 3.92 5.17
C GLU A 60 -23.87 3.07 6.08
N GLU A 61 -24.35 2.67 7.25
CA GLU A 61 -23.62 1.77 8.15
C GLU A 61 -23.39 0.38 7.51
N ILE A 62 -24.37 -0.16 6.78
CA ILE A 62 -24.21 -1.41 6.01
C ILE A 62 -23.10 -1.25 4.96
N ASP A 63 -23.13 -0.17 4.19
CA ASP A 63 -22.14 0.10 3.15
C ASP A 63 -20.72 0.27 3.77
N ILE A 64 -20.61 0.95 4.92
CA ILE A 64 -19.37 1.08 5.69
C ILE A 64 -18.88 -0.29 6.19
N ARG A 65 -19.77 -1.14 6.70
CA ARG A 65 -19.38 -2.50 7.15
C ARG A 65 -18.96 -3.39 6.00
N LEU A 66 -19.67 -3.33 4.87
CA LEU A 66 -19.30 -4.06 3.67
C LEU A 66 -17.97 -3.57 3.09
N SER A 67 -17.67 -2.28 3.18
CA SER A 67 -16.36 -1.76 2.77
C SER A 67 -15.25 -2.32 3.65
N ARG A 68 -15.46 -2.42 4.97
CA ARG A 68 -14.48 -3.03 5.89
C ARG A 68 -14.20 -4.50 5.59
N VAL A 69 -15.18 -5.27 5.10
CA VAL A 69 -14.95 -6.69 4.72
C VAL A 69 -13.87 -6.81 3.63
N GLN A 70 -13.75 -5.80 2.76
CA GLN A 70 -12.71 -5.81 1.71
C GLN A 70 -11.30 -5.69 2.29
N ASP A 71 -11.15 -5.14 3.49
CA ASP A 71 -9.87 -4.99 4.20
C ASP A 71 -9.56 -6.19 5.09
N ILE A 72 -10.55 -7.02 5.43
CA ILE A 72 -10.32 -8.26 6.18
C ILE A 72 -9.51 -9.22 5.31
N LYS A 73 -8.30 -9.55 5.78
CA LYS A 73 -7.41 -10.55 5.20
C LYS A 73 -7.02 -11.53 6.29
N TYR A 74 -7.41 -12.79 6.13
CA TYR A 74 -6.98 -13.90 6.98
C TYR A 74 -6.37 -15.03 6.13
N GLU A 75 -5.19 -15.52 6.53
CA GLU A 75 -4.52 -16.65 5.89
C GLU A 75 -4.59 -17.85 6.85
N PRO A 76 -5.37 -18.89 6.55
CA PRO A 76 -5.42 -20.09 7.39
C PRO A 76 -4.11 -20.87 7.28
N GLN A 77 -3.67 -21.50 8.37
CA GLN A 77 -2.64 -22.54 8.29
C GLN A 77 -3.24 -23.75 7.55
N LEU A 78 -2.54 -24.26 6.54
CA LEU A 78 -3.09 -25.27 5.63
C LEU A 78 -2.79 -26.69 6.11
N LEU A 79 -1.68 -26.87 6.82
CA LEU A 79 -1.20 -28.13 7.36
C LEU A 79 -0.91 -27.97 8.85
N ALA A 80 -1.55 -28.80 9.67
CA ALA A 80 -1.18 -28.95 11.08
C ALA A 80 0.14 -29.74 11.19
N ASP A 81 0.86 -29.56 12.30
CA ASP A 81 2.15 -30.23 12.52
C ASP A 81 2.00 -31.77 12.59
N ASP A 82 0.86 -32.26 13.05
CA ASP A 82 0.49 -33.67 13.22
C ASP A 82 -0.42 -34.21 12.10
N ASP A 83 -0.50 -33.50 10.97
CA ASP A 83 -1.39 -33.87 9.86
C ASP A 83 -0.98 -35.23 9.24
N THR A 84 -1.91 -36.19 9.22
CA THR A 84 -1.71 -37.52 8.62
C THR A 84 -1.21 -37.47 7.17
N ARG A 85 -1.56 -36.41 6.42
CA ARG A 85 -1.12 -36.21 5.04
C ARG A 85 0.39 -35.98 4.95
N LEU A 86 1.01 -35.38 5.98
CA LEU A 86 2.47 -35.20 6.05
C LEU A 86 3.18 -36.53 6.31
N LEU A 87 2.63 -37.38 7.18
CA LEU A 87 3.16 -38.73 7.42
C LEU A 87 3.10 -39.59 6.15
N GLN A 88 2.03 -39.47 5.36
CA GLN A 88 1.92 -40.15 4.06
C GLN A 88 2.94 -39.63 3.05
N LEU A 89 3.19 -38.31 3.04
CA LEU A 89 4.19 -37.69 2.17
C LEU A 89 5.61 -38.22 2.46
N GLU A 90 5.95 -38.39 3.74
CA GLU A 90 7.24 -38.92 4.18
C GLU A 90 7.38 -40.43 3.88
N THR A 91 6.32 -41.21 4.09
CA THR A 91 6.34 -42.67 3.88
C THR A 91 6.32 -43.07 2.41
N GLN A 92 5.57 -42.37 1.56
CA GLN A 92 5.37 -42.78 0.16
C GLN A 92 6.42 -42.28 -0.84
N GLY A 93 7.44 -41.53 -0.38
CA GLY A 93 8.65 -41.25 -1.15
C GLY A 93 8.41 -40.68 -2.55
N ASN A 94 8.36 -39.34 -2.68
CA ASN A 94 8.42 -38.61 -3.95
C ASN A 94 7.42 -38.99 -5.05
N GLN A 95 6.34 -39.68 -4.72
CA GLN A 95 5.26 -39.90 -5.66
C GLN A 95 4.63 -38.55 -6.04
N SER A 96 4.68 -38.25 -7.34
CA SER A 96 4.22 -37.01 -7.98
C SER A 96 2.76 -36.62 -7.65
N CYS A 97 1.97 -37.52 -7.06
CA CYS A 97 0.58 -37.27 -6.67
C CYS A 97 0.42 -36.23 -5.54
N TYR A 98 1.49 -35.86 -4.83
CA TYR A 98 1.42 -34.96 -3.67
C TYR A 98 1.85 -33.50 -3.94
N ASN A 99 1.81 -33.04 -5.19
CA ASN A 99 2.14 -31.65 -5.53
C ASN A 99 1.35 -30.62 -4.69
N TYR A 100 0.09 -30.90 -4.38
CA TYR A 100 -0.73 -30.00 -3.57
C TYR A 100 -0.21 -29.86 -2.12
N LEU A 101 0.40 -30.91 -1.54
CA LEU A 101 0.97 -30.85 -0.19
C LEU A 101 2.21 -29.97 -0.16
N TYR A 102 3.10 -30.10 -1.15
CA TYR A 102 4.27 -29.22 -1.26
C TYR A 102 3.89 -27.76 -1.42
N ARG A 103 2.81 -27.47 -2.17
CA ARG A 103 2.25 -26.12 -2.28
C ARG A 103 1.73 -25.59 -0.95
N MET A 104 0.98 -26.42 -0.21
CA MET A 104 0.52 -26.06 1.14
C MET A 104 1.71 -25.79 2.08
N LYS A 105 2.72 -26.66 2.08
CA LYS A 105 3.96 -26.48 2.86
C LYS A 105 4.70 -25.20 2.49
N ALA A 106 4.77 -24.85 1.20
CA ALA A 106 5.42 -23.62 0.76
C ALA A 106 4.70 -22.37 1.31
N LEU A 107 3.36 -22.36 1.31
CA LEU A 107 2.58 -21.23 1.82
C LEU A 107 2.69 -21.11 3.35
N ASP A 108 2.64 -22.23 4.06
CA ASP A 108 2.83 -22.24 5.52
C ASP A 108 4.27 -21.89 5.92
N ALA A 109 5.28 -22.26 5.11
CA ALA A 109 6.68 -21.92 5.37
C ALA A 109 6.92 -20.40 5.40
N ILE A 110 6.16 -19.60 4.66
CA ILE A 110 6.26 -18.13 4.69
C ILE A 110 5.82 -17.59 6.05
N ARG A 111 4.76 -18.17 6.62
CA ARG A 111 4.27 -17.83 7.96
C ARG A 111 5.25 -18.24 9.05
N ALA A 112 5.83 -19.44 8.91
CA ALA A 112 6.83 -19.96 9.83
C ALA A 112 8.19 -19.25 9.67
N SER A 113 8.45 -18.63 8.53
CA SER A 113 9.67 -17.85 8.32
C SER A 113 9.69 -16.68 9.29
N GLU A 114 10.73 -16.62 10.13
CA GLU A 114 10.98 -15.51 11.07
C GLU A 114 11.41 -14.22 10.35
N ILE A 115 10.98 -14.00 9.11
CA ILE A 115 11.22 -12.75 8.41
C ILE A 115 10.43 -11.69 9.17
N PRO A 116 11.07 -10.69 9.79
CA PRO A 116 10.36 -9.66 10.50
C PRO A 116 9.57 -8.78 9.52
N PHE A 117 8.25 -8.87 9.59
CA PHE A 117 7.35 -7.92 8.94
C PHE A 117 7.17 -6.74 9.87
N HIS A 118 7.89 -5.65 9.61
CA HIS A 118 7.67 -4.42 10.35
C HIS A 118 6.21 -3.99 10.16
N ALA A 119 5.43 -4.10 11.25
CA ALA A 119 4.04 -3.63 11.33
C ALA A 119 3.88 -2.13 11.02
N GLU A 120 4.97 -1.36 11.13
CA GLU A 120 4.90 0.10 11.16
C GLU A 120 5.30 0.78 9.84
N GLY A 121 5.74 0.05 8.81
CA GLY A 121 6.48 0.66 7.71
C GLY A 121 5.74 0.91 6.38
N ARG A 122 5.04 -0.09 5.84
CA ARG A 122 4.45 -0.02 4.48
C ARG A 122 3.52 -1.18 4.13
N HIS A 123 3.59 -2.27 4.88
CA HIS A 123 2.76 -3.44 4.68
C HIS A 123 2.00 -3.71 5.97
N PRO A 124 0.65 -3.70 5.96
CA PRO A 124 -0.12 -4.08 7.13
C PRO A 124 0.29 -5.47 7.58
N CYS A 125 0.17 -5.75 8.88
CA CYS A 125 0.66 -6.91 9.67
C CYS A 125 0.47 -8.32 9.09
N SER A 126 -0.14 -8.45 7.91
CA SER A 126 -0.34 -9.69 7.22
C SER A 126 0.51 -9.77 5.98
N LEU A 127 1.46 -10.69 6.04
CA LEU A 127 2.31 -11.27 4.99
C LEU A 127 1.52 -11.94 3.84
N MET A 128 0.37 -11.38 3.51
CA MET A 128 -0.71 -12.11 2.87
C MET A 128 -0.84 -11.75 1.41
N GLY A 129 -0.91 -12.77 0.55
CA GLY A 129 -1.28 -12.59 -0.85
C GLY A 129 -0.39 -11.55 -1.53
N LYS A 130 -1.03 -10.41 -1.86
CA LYS A 130 -0.42 -9.25 -2.52
C LYS A 130 0.61 -8.52 -1.65
N ASN A 131 0.52 -8.62 -0.33
CA ASN A 131 1.43 -7.93 0.59
C ASN A 131 2.82 -8.57 0.58
N PHE A 132 2.93 -9.90 0.54
CA PHE A 132 4.23 -10.56 0.45
C PHE A 132 4.95 -10.24 -0.86
N ARG A 133 4.24 -10.31 -1.99
CA ARG A 133 4.78 -9.89 -3.29
C ARG A 133 5.25 -8.43 -3.25
N SER A 134 4.44 -7.54 -2.68
CA SER A 134 4.80 -6.12 -2.56
C SER A 134 6.03 -5.93 -1.66
N TYR A 135 6.13 -6.68 -0.56
CA TYR A 135 7.28 -6.67 0.33
C TYR A 135 8.56 -7.14 -0.37
N LEU A 136 8.52 -8.27 -1.08
CA LEU A 136 9.66 -8.76 -1.86
C LEU A 136 10.10 -7.75 -2.95
N LEU A 137 9.14 -7.08 -3.59
CA LEU A 137 9.43 -6.04 -4.58
C LEU A 137 9.99 -4.75 -3.95
N ASP A 138 9.49 -4.33 -2.80
CA ASP A 138 10.04 -3.19 -2.05
C ASP A 138 11.46 -3.49 -1.59
N LEU A 139 11.72 -4.72 -1.14
CA LEU A 139 13.04 -5.23 -0.81
C LEU A 139 13.99 -5.20 -2.01
N ARG A 140 13.51 -5.58 -3.19
CA ARG A 140 14.27 -5.52 -4.46
C ARG A 140 14.58 -4.09 -4.88
N ASN A 141 13.62 -3.17 -4.74
CA ASN A 141 13.73 -1.79 -5.22
C ASN A 141 14.48 -0.89 -4.23
N THR A 142 14.51 -1.25 -2.94
CA THR A 142 15.26 -0.53 -1.92
C THR A 142 16.75 -0.78 -2.12
N SER A 143 17.41 0.11 -2.86
CA SER A 143 18.82 0.06 -3.28
C SER A 143 19.85 0.31 -2.15
N THR A 144 19.48 0.03 -0.91
CA THR A 144 20.37 0.04 0.28
C THR A 144 20.61 -1.41 0.71
N PRO A 145 21.68 -1.75 1.44
CA PRO A 145 22.68 -2.81 1.19
C PRO A 145 22.20 -4.28 1.08
N PHE A 146 20.94 -4.53 0.76
CA PHE A 146 20.46 -5.72 0.08
C PHE A 146 21.03 -5.90 -1.32
N LYS A 147 22.04 -5.11 -1.74
CA LYS A 147 22.87 -5.42 -2.92
C LYS A 147 23.39 -6.87 -2.88
N GLY A 148 23.46 -7.48 -1.68
CA GLY A 148 23.72 -8.90 -1.48
C GLY A 148 22.50 -9.83 -1.51
N VAL A 149 21.27 -9.36 -1.25
CA VAL A 149 20.07 -10.17 -1.53
C VAL A 149 19.96 -10.22 -3.05
N GLY A 150 20.49 -11.30 -3.63
CA GLY A 150 20.61 -11.39 -5.07
C GLY A 150 19.24 -11.11 -5.70
N LYS A 151 19.21 -10.30 -6.77
CA LYS A 151 18.01 -10.17 -7.61
C LYS A 151 17.44 -11.56 -7.94
N ALA A 152 18.33 -12.53 -8.16
CA ALA A 152 18.02 -13.94 -8.33
C ALA A 152 17.28 -14.59 -7.13
N LEU A 153 17.65 -14.26 -5.89
CA LEU A 153 16.98 -14.75 -4.69
C LEU A 153 15.54 -14.24 -4.63
N ILE A 154 15.35 -12.93 -4.80
CA ILE A 154 14.01 -12.34 -4.80
C ILE A 154 13.17 -12.88 -5.96
N ASP A 155 13.74 -13.00 -7.15
CA ASP A 155 13.04 -13.56 -8.32
C ASP A 155 12.64 -15.02 -8.06
N THR A 156 13.50 -15.82 -7.42
CA THR A 156 13.20 -17.22 -7.03
C THR A 156 12.10 -17.30 -5.98
N LEU A 157 12.09 -16.38 -5.00
CA LEU A 157 11.03 -16.29 -3.99
C LEU A 157 9.69 -15.86 -4.59
N LEU A 158 9.71 -14.90 -5.52
CA LEU A 158 8.51 -14.47 -6.22
C LEU A 158 7.94 -15.61 -7.08
N ASP A 159 8.79 -16.26 -7.86
CA ASP A 159 8.39 -17.37 -8.74
C ASP A 159 7.87 -18.58 -7.94
N GLY A 160 8.57 -18.97 -6.88
CA GLY A 160 8.16 -20.07 -6.00
C GLY A 160 6.83 -19.77 -5.30
N TYR A 161 6.62 -18.54 -4.83
CA TYR A 161 5.36 -18.13 -4.22
C TYR A 161 4.19 -18.11 -5.22
N GLU A 162 4.40 -17.54 -6.41
CA GLU A 162 3.37 -17.49 -7.45
C GLU A 162 3.03 -18.88 -7.97
N THR A 163 4.03 -19.73 -8.20
CA THR A 163 3.81 -21.11 -8.62
C THR A 163 3.09 -21.90 -7.54
N ALA A 164 3.46 -21.77 -6.27
CA ALA A 164 2.80 -22.47 -5.18
C ALA A 164 1.33 -22.05 -5.00
N ARG A 165 1.06 -20.73 -4.99
CA ARG A 165 -0.27 -20.17 -4.68
C ARG A 165 -1.23 -20.17 -5.86
N TYR A 166 -0.74 -19.83 -7.05
CA TYR A 166 -1.56 -19.55 -8.23
C TYR A 166 -1.20 -20.43 -9.44
N GLY A 167 0.00 -21.02 -9.45
CA GLY A 167 0.46 -21.82 -10.57
C GLY A 167 -0.37 -23.08 -10.78
N THR A 168 -0.49 -23.54 -12.01
CA THR A 168 -1.16 -24.81 -12.37
C THR A 168 -0.17 -25.93 -12.69
N GLY A 169 1.13 -25.62 -12.76
CA GLY A 169 2.18 -26.56 -13.11
C GLY A 169 2.58 -27.54 -12.00
N VAL A 170 3.61 -28.34 -12.28
CA VAL A 170 4.22 -29.22 -11.29
C VAL A 170 4.90 -28.39 -10.19
N PHE A 171 4.65 -28.74 -8.94
CA PHE A 171 5.30 -28.14 -7.78
C PHE A 171 5.50 -29.26 -6.75
N GLY A 172 6.65 -29.90 -6.82
CA GLY A 172 7.00 -31.05 -6.00
C GLY A 172 8.04 -30.69 -4.95
N GLN A 173 8.76 -31.71 -4.49
CA GLN A 173 9.79 -31.58 -3.46
C GLN A 173 10.93 -30.66 -3.89
N SER A 174 11.40 -30.78 -5.14
CA SER A 174 12.51 -29.98 -5.68
C SER A 174 12.21 -28.49 -5.66
N GLU A 175 11.00 -28.10 -6.09
CA GLU A 175 10.54 -26.72 -6.11
C GLU A 175 10.36 -26.20 -4.68
N TYR A 176 9.78 -27.02 -3.80
CA TYR A 176 9.61 -26.68 -2.39
C TYR A 176 10.95 -26.45 -1.68
N LEU A 177 11.92 -27.35 -1.85
CA LEU A 177 13.24 -27.22 -1.22
C LEU A 177 13.98 -25.97 -1.71
N ARG A 178 13.99 -25.72 -3.03
CA ARG A 178 14.57 -24.50 -3.60
C ARG A 178 13.92 -23.24 -3.01
N TYR A 179 12.60 -23.26 -2.87
CA TYR A 179 11.85 -22.15 -2.29
C TYR A 179 12.16 -21.97 -0.79
N GLN A 180 12.24 -23.06 -0.03
CA GLN A 180 12.55 -23.07 1.39
C GLN A 180 13.98 -22.58 1.67
N GLU A 181 14.95 -23.03 0.88
CA GLU A 181 16.33 -22.55 0.92
C GLU A 181 16.36 -21.04 0.68
N ALA A 182 15.65 -20.55 -0.34
CA ALA A 182 15.58 -19.13 -0.63
C ALA A 182 14.93 -18.31 0.51
N LEU A 183 13.91 -18.86 1.17
CA LEU A 183 13.29 -18.23 2.36
C LEU A 183 14.27 -18.16 3.52
N SER A 184 15.03 -19.24 3.74
CA SER A 184 16.04 -19.31 4.79
C SER A 184 17.16 -18.31 4.56
N GLU A 185 17.65 -18.20 3.32
CA GLU A 185 18.66 -17.21 2.93
C GLU A 185 18.14 -15.79 3.18
N LEU A 186 16.92 -15.48 2.75
CA LEU A 186 16.32 -14.18 3.02
C LEU A 186 16.21 -13.89 4.53
N ALA A 187 15.76 -14.86 5.33
CA ALA A 187 15.67 -14.72 6.78
C ALA A 187 17.05 -14.44 7.41
N THR A 188 18.11 -15.13 6.97
CA THR A 188 19.47 -14.88 7.46
C THR A 188 19.95 -13.48 7.13
N VAL A 189 19.71 -12.99 5.91
CA VAL A 189 20.10 -11.63 5.50
C VAL A 189 19.36 -10.58 6.31
N VAL A 190 18.06 -10.77 6.56
CA VAL A 190 17.26 -9.83 7.36
C VAL A 190 17.67 -9.85 8.84
N LYS A 191 17.89 -11.02 9.44
CA LYS A 191 18.38 -11.15 10.83
C LYS A 191 19.78 -10.53 11.00
N ALA A 192 20.69 -10.77 10.06
CA ALA A 192 22.03 -10.19 10.07
C ALA A 192 21.99 -8.64 10.04
N ARG A 193 20.98 -8.05 9.38
CA ARG A 193 20.75 -6.60 9.37
C ARG A 193 20.26 -6.06 10.70
N ILE A 194 19.33 -6.75 11.36
CA ILE A 194 18.84 -6.32 12.69
C ILE A 194 20.01 -6.32 13.68
N GLY A 195 20.83 -7.37 13.65
CA GLY A 195 22.04 -7.46 14.48
C GLY A 195 23.10 -6.40 14.14
N SER A 196 23.36 -6.13 12.85
CA SER A 196 24.36 -5.14 12.45
C SER A 196 23.94 -3.70 12.74
N SER A 197 22.65 -3.38 12.57
CA SER A 197 22.11 -2.05 12.91
C SER A 197 22.20 -1.77 14.41
N GLN A 198 21.94 -2.79 15.25
CA GLN A 198 22.10 -2.68 16.71
C GLN A 198 23.57 -2.48 17.11
N ARG A 199 24.51 -3.18 16.45
CA ARG A 199 25.96 -2.99 16.66
C ARG A 199 26.42 -1.60 16.23
N GLN A 200 25.98 -1.08 15.08
CA GLN A 200 26.33 0.29 14.66
C GLN A 200 25.83 1.34 15.65
N HIS A 201 24.62 1.17 16.20
CA HIS A 201 24.09 2.10 17.20
C HIS A 201 24.88 2.05 18.51
N GLN A 202 25.28 0.86 18.97
CA GLN A 202 26.11 0.71 20.16
C GLN A 202 27.55 1.22 19.96
N SER A 203 28.16 0.98 18.80
CA SER A 203 29.50 1.49 18.49
C SER A 203 29.52 3.02 18.40
N ALA A 204 28.51 3.63 17.75
CA ALA A 204 28.39 5.08 17.66
C ALA A 204 28.17 5.74 19.04
N ALA A 205 27.45 5.06 19.96
CA ALA A 205 27.31 5.53 21.34
C ALA A 205 28.62 5.39 22.14
N LYS A 206 29.45 4.39 21.83
CA LYS A 206 30.75 4.18 22.49
C LYS A 206 31.77 5.24 22.09
N ASP A 207 31.77 5.67 20.82
CA ASP A 207 32.63 6.78 20.35
C ASP A 207 32.29 8.11 21.04
N LEU A 208 31.02 8.34 21.41
CA LEU A 208 30.63 9.56 22.13
C LEU A 208 30.99 9.55 23.62
N THR A 209 31.35 8.39 24.20
CA THR A 209 31.67 8.26 25.63
C THR A 209 33.15 8.05 25.92
N GLN A 210 34.00 7.88 24.89
CA GLN A 210 35.44 8.02 25.09
C GLN A 210 35.81 9.49 25.27
N SER A 211 35.73 9.96 26.51
CA SER A 211 36.34 11.20 26.95
C SER A 211 37.86 11.04 26.81
N PRO A 212 38.53 11.80 25.93
CA PRO A 212 39.98 11.77 25.88
C PRO A 212 40.50 12.46 27.15
N GLU A 213 41.00 11.67 28.09
CA GLU A 213 41.99 12.11 29.08
C GLU A 213 43.19 12.66 28.32
N MET A 214 43.19 13.95 27.98
CA MET A 214 44.40 14.61 27.51
C MET A 214 44.45 16.05 28.02
N SER A 215 45.53 16.28 28.73
CA SER A 215 46.03 17.47 29.41
C SER A 215 45.74 18.83 28.76
N PRO A 216 45.65 19.90 29.58
CA PRO A 216 45.18 21.21 29.14
C PRO A 216 46.28 21.89 28.31
N THR A 217 46.07 21.95 27.00
CA THR A 217 46.89 22.81 26.13
C THR A 217 46.00 23.90 25.56
N THR A 218 46.20 25.08 26.14
CA THR A 218 45.85 26.43 25.71
C THR A 218 45.09 26.57 24.39
N ILE A 219 43.86 27.04 24.56
CA ILE A 219 42.90 27.51 23.57
C ILE A 219 43.58 28.42 22.51
N GLN A 220 43.60 27.98 21.26
CA GLN A 220 43.76 28.86 20.09
C GLN A 220 42.44 28.83 19.33
N VAL A 221 41.62 29.87 19.54
CA VAL A 221 40.35 30.08 18.83
C VAL A 221 40.67 30.62 17.43
N THR A 222 40.90 29.73 16.47
CA THR A 222 41.00 30.15 15.07
C THR A 222 39.60 30.23 14.48
N TYR A 223 39.10 31.45 14.33
CA TYR A 223 37.88 31.76 13.61
C TYR A 223 38.05 31.45 12.12
N LEU A 224 37.44 30.36 11.65
CA LEU A 224 37.27 30.10 10.22
C LEU A 224 36.05 30.89 9.70
N PRO A 225 36.23 31.82 8.75
CA PRO A 225 35.12 32.57 8.18
C PRO A 225 34.27 31.66 7.28
N SER A 226 33.06 31.38 7.75
CA SER A 226 32.00 30.71 6.97
C SER A 226 31.52 31.65 5.86
N SER A 227 32.10 31.50 4.68
CA SER A 227 31.63 32.10 3.43
C SER A 227 31.09 31.01 2.51
N GLN A 228 29.80 30.66 2.63
CA GLN A 228 28.98 30.37 1.45
C GLN A 228 27.50 30.33 1.79
N LYS A 229 26.78 31.27 1.16
CA LYS A 229 25.34 31.48 1.19
C LYS A 229 24.61 30.29 0.55
N SER A 230 24.30 29.25 1.33
CA SER A 230 23.30 28.25 0.92
C SER A 230 21.92 28.70 1.42
N LYS A 231 21.23 29.49 0.60
CA LYS A 231 19.80 29.79 0.77
C LYS A 231 18.99 28.56 0.38
N ARG A 232 18.90 27.55 1.26
CA ARG A 232 17.83 26.54 1.18
C ARG A 232 16.82 26.82 2.29
N PRO A 233 15.63 27.33 1.97
CA PRO A 233 14.59 27.57 2.96
C PRO A 233 14.18 26.21 3.55
N LYS A 234 14.37 26.08 4.87
CA LYS A 234 13.81 25.01 5.69
C LYS A 234 12.30 25.23 5.73
N HIS A 235 11.56 24.77 4.73
CA HIS A 235 10.09 24.72 4.80
C HIS A 235 9.69 23.49 5.62
N PHE A 236 9.98 23.56 6.92
CA PHE A 236 9.62 22.56 7.91
C PHE A 236 8.67 23.24 8.89
N LEU A 237 7.41 23.43 8.50
CA LEU A 237 6.22 23.63 9.33
C LEU A 237 5.03 23.98 8.41
N GLU A 238 3.82 23.70 8.88
CA GLU A 238 2.52 23.91 8.21
C GLU A 238 2.01 22.79 7.28
N LEU A 239 1.82 21.58 7.84
CA LEU A 239 0.79 20.64 7.37
C LEU A 239 -0.31 20.40 8.42
N LYS A 240 -0.44 21.30 9.41
CA LYS A 240 -1.51 21.28 10.41
C LYS A 240 -2.45 22.48 10.20
N SER A 241 -3.32 22.42 9.19
CA SER A 241 -4.59 23.18 9.23
C SER A 241 -5.62 22.79 8.16
N PHE A 242 -5.29 21.98 7.14
CA PHE A 242 -6.19 21.80 6.00
C PHE A 242 -7.39 20.84 6.22
N LYS A 243 -7.69 20.42 7.46
CA LYS A 243 -8.71 19.39 7.72
C LYS A 243 -9.99 19.90 8.40
N ASP A 244 -10.05 21.15 8.86
CA ASP A 244 -11.18 21.62 9.69
C ASP A 244 -12.30 22.37 8.95
N ASN A 245 -12.25 22.49 7.61
CA ASN A 245 -13.24 23.30 6.87
C ASN A 245 -14.44 22.54 6.26
N TYR A 246 -14.72 21.29 6.66
CA TYR A 246 -15.84 20.52 6.09
C TYR A 246 -17.00 20.22 7.04
N ASN A 247 -17.01 20.73 8.28
CA ASN A 247 -18.07 20.39 9.25
C ASN A 247 -19.07 21.52 9.56
N THR A 248 -19.05 22.65 8.84
CA THR A 248 -19.91 23.81 9.20
C THR A 248 -21.20 23.92 8.40
N LEU A 249 -21.57 22.97 7.54
CA LEU A 249 -22.80 23.08 6.72
C LEU A 249 -23.95 22.16 7.14
N GLU A 250 -23.83 21.38 8.22
CA GLU A 250 -24.90 20.47 8.68
C GLU A 250 -25.59 20.94 9.97
N SER A 251 -25.39 22.19 10.42
CA SER A 251 -26.09 22.70 11.62
C SER A 251 -27.10 23.82 11.33
N THR A 252 -27.59 23.93 10.11
CA THR A 252 -28.69 24.85 9.79
C THR A 252 -29.59 24.26 8.71
N LEU A 253 -30.43 23.29 9.10
CA LEU A 253 -31.79 23.03 8.60
C LEU A 253 -32.42 21.84 9.31
#